data_AF-A0A8H9HZ91-F1
#
_entry.id   AF-A0A8H9HZ91-F1
#
_cell.length_a   1.000
_cell.length_b   1.000
_cell.length_c   1.000
_cell.angle_alpha   90.00
_cell.angle_beta   90.00
_cell.angle_gamma   90.00
#
_symmetry.space_group_name_H-M   'P 1'
#
loop_
_entity.id
_entity.type
_entity.pdbx_description
1 polymer ?
#
loop_
_entity_poly.entity_id
_entity_poly.type
_entity_poly.pdbx_seq_one_letter_code
_entity_poly.pdbx_strand_id
1 'polypeptide(L)'
;MDGKAARCSRRGELPTAHLLAAMTSDALTVTQLRVPDKTNEITCFAALLEPFNLTGVTITADALHTQRTHAHILVEAKNSHYLLVVKANQPALHRRLRSLPWKDVTARRYDRERGHGRRGRPARPGPSPSPISAWTSPTSPRPSASCATAPTSKPAPSAARRSTR
;
A
#
# COMPACT_ATOMS: atom_id res chain seq x y z
N MET A 1 4.53 4.15 -4.35
CA MET A 1 3.49 3.12 -4.41
C MET A 1 3.88 2.07 -5.43
N ASP A 2 4.01 0.82 -5.01
CA ASP A 2 4.42 -0.28 -5.89
C ASP A 2 3.74 -1.60 -5.49
N GLY A 3 3.39 -2.39 -6.50
CA GLY A 3 2.82 -3.73 -6.38
C GLY A 3 3.92 -4.79 -6.55
N LYS A 4 4.08 -5.68 -5.57
CA LYS A 4 5.07 -6.76 -5.62
C LYS A 4 4.46 -8.11 -5.32
N ALA A 5 4.86 -9.11 -6.11
CA ALA A 5 4.66 -10.51 -5.76
C ALA A 5 5.69 -10.91 -4.69
N ALA A 6 5.21 -11.36 -3.54
CA ALA A 6 6.06 -11.88 -2.47
C ALA A 6 6.69 -13.20 -2.92
N ARG A 7 8.03 -13.28 -2.93
CA ARG A 7 8.73 -14.52 -3.30
C ARG A 7 8.43 -15.63 -2.28
N CYS A 8 8.34 -16.86 -2.78
CA CYS A 8 8.09 -18.06 -1.97
C CYS A 8 6.80 -18.02 -1.12
N SER A 9 5.84 -17.16 -1.46
CA SER A 9 4.56 -17.06 -0.74
C SER A 9 3.51 -18.08 -1.16
N ARG A 10 3.72 -18.76 -2.30
CA ARG A 10 2.83 -19.82 -2.79
C ARG A 10 2.94 -21.03 -1.86
N ARG A 11 1.80 -21.54 -1.37
CA ARG A 11 1.77 -22.71 -0.48
C ARG A 11 0.65 -23.68 -0.89
N GLY A 12 1.03 -24.81 -1.48
CA GLY A 12 0.07 -25.75 -2.04
C GLY A 12 -0.81 -25.06 -3.08
N GLU A 13 -2.13 -25.12 -2.88
CA GLU A 13 -3.13 -24.47 -3.74
C GLU A 13 -3.26 -22.95 -3.49
N LEU A 14 -2.67 -22.40 -2.42
CA LEU A 14 -2.72 -20.97 -2.15
C LEU A 14 -1.84 -20.22 -3.16
N PRO A 15 -2.41 -19.28 -3.93
CA PRO A 15 -1.67 -18.53 -4.94
C PRO A 15 -0.63 -17.61 -4.30
N THR A 16 0.29 -17.13 -5.14
CA THR A 16 1.33 -16.19 -4.73
C THR A 16 0.70 -14.90 -4.19
N ALA A 17 1.16 -14.43 -3.03
CA ALA A 17 0.68 -13.20 -2.44
C ALA A 17 1.18 -11.99 -3.24
N HIS A 18 0.25 -11.22 -3.79
CA HIS A 18 0.50 -9.91 -4.37
C HIS A 18 0.24 -8.85 -3.31
N LEU A 19 1.23 -7.98 -3.08
CA LEU A 19 1.19 -6.93 -2.06
C LEU A 19 1.33 -5.56 -2.72
N LEU A 20 0.40 -4.66 -2.44
CA LEU A 20 0.53 -3.26 -2.78
C LEU A 20 1.09 -2.51 -1.57
N ALA A 21 2.24 -1.86 -1.72
CA ALA A 21 2.94 -1.21 -0.61
C ALA A 21 3.15 0.29 -0.83
N ALA A 22 2.86 1.07 0.21
CA ALA A 22 3.18 2.48 0.31
C ALA A 22 4.49 2.64 1.07
N MET A 23 5.40 3.41 0.50
CA MET A 23 6.72 3.65 1.08
C MET A 23 7.09 5.13 0.98
N THR A 24 7.84 5.60 1.97
CA THR A 24 8.42 6.95 1.96
C THR A 24 9.57 7.05 0.96
N SER A 25 10.07 8.26 0.73
CA SER A 25 11.27 8.50 -0.07
C SER A 25 12.51 7.79 0.47
N ASP A 26 12.54 7.51 1.77
CA ASP A 26 13.66 6.88 2.48
C ASP A 26 13.52 5.34 2.54
N ALA A 27 12.67 4.78 1.68
CA ALA A 27 12.38 3.35 1.56
C ALA A 27 11.74 2.70 2.80
N LEU A 28 11.11 3.48 3.68
CA LEU A 28 10.33 2.95 4.80
C LEU A 28 8.92 2.59 4.32
N THR A 29 8.51 1.34 4.51
CA THR A 29 7.13 0.91 4.23
C THR A 29 6.19 1.46 5.30
N VAL A 30 5.26 2.31 4.90
CA VAL A 30 4.24 2.92 5.77
C VAL A 30 3.06 1.96 5.95
N THR A 31 2.61 1.36 4.85
CA THR A 31 1.49 0.42 4.85
C THR A 31 1.61 -0.54 3.68
N GLN A 32 0.99 -1.70 3.82
CA GLN A 32 0.88 -2.70 2.77
C GLN A 32 -0.48 -3.37 2.82
N LEU A 33 -1.03 -3.65 1.65
CA LEU A 33 -2.30 -4.36 1.50
C LEU A 33 -2.09 -5.57 0.59
N ARG A 34 -2.57 -6.73 1.03
CA ARG A 34 -2.64 -7.91 0.16
C ARG A 34 -3.74 -7.70 -0.86
N VAL A 35 -3.39 -7.86 -2.12
CA VAL A 35 -4.31 -7.82 -3.25
C VAL A 35 -5.02 -9.17 -3.32
N PRO A 36 -6.35 -9.21 -3.21
CA PRO A 36 -7.10 -10.46 -3.31
C PRO A 36 -6.93 -11.11 -4.68
N ASP A 37 -6.95 -12.45 -4.72
CA ASP A 37 -6.55 -13.21 -5.92
C ASP A 37 -7.47 -13.00 -7.14
N LYS A 38 -8.69 -12.50 -6.93
CA LYS A 38 -9.67 -12.17 -7.99
C LYS A 38 -9.75 -10.68 -8.30
N THR A 39 -8.90 -9.87 -7.67
CA THR A 39 -8.97 -8.42 -7.67
C THR A 39 -7.66 -7.85 -8.24
N ASN A 40 -7.74 -6.69 -8.89
CA ASN A 40 -6.58 -6.05 -9.48
C ASN A 40 -5.96 -5.03 -8.52
N GLU A 41 -4.65 -4.82 -8.61
CA GLU A 41 -3.91 -3.81 -7.82
C GLU A 41 -4.51 -2.40 -7.96
N ILE A 42 -5.16 -2.11 -9.08
CA ILE A 42 -5.86 -0.86 -9.39
C ILE A 42 -6.92 -0.57 -8.34
N THR A 43 -7.78 -1.54 -7.99
CA THR A 43 -8.87 -1.32 -7.02
C THR A 43 -8.38 -1.22 -5.59
N CYS A 44 -7.23 -1.84 -5.28
CA CYS A 44 -6.61 -1.77 -3.96
C CYS A 44 -5.93 -0.42 -3.67
N PHE A 45 -5.67 0.39 -4.70
CA PHE A 45 -4.97 1.67 -4.57
C PHE A 45 -5.69 2.65 -3.64
N ALA A 46 -6.99 2.86 -3.88
CA ALA A 46 -7.78 3.79 -3.07
C ALA A 46 -7.91 3.30 -1.61
N ALA A 47 -8.18 2.00 -1.43
CA ALA A 47 -8.33 1.39 -0.12
C ALA A 47 -7.05 1.51 0.74
N LEU A 48 -5.87 1.40 0.12
CA LEU A 48 -4.60 1.56 0.84
C LEU A 48 -4.39 2.99 1.34
N LEU A 49 -4.85 4.00 0.60
CA LEU A 49 -4.68 5.42 0.92
C LEU A 49 -5.78 5.96 1.82
N GLU A 50 -6.91 5.26 1.93
CA GLU A 50 -8.09 5.75 2.61
C GLU A 50 -7.85 6.21 4.06
N PRO A 51 -7.11 5.45 4.89
CA PRO A 51 -6.90 5.82 6.30
C PRO A 51 -6.01 7.05 6.51
N PHE A 52 -5.32 7.53 5.47
CA PHE A 52 -4.28 8.54 5.61
C PHE A 52 -4.77 9.92 5.16
N ASN A 53 -4.41 10.95 5.94
CA ASN A 53 -4.48 12.33 5.49
C ASN A 53 -3.25 12.64 4.63
N LEU A 54 -3.48 12.88 3.33
CA LEU A 54 -2.45 13.04 2.32
C LEU A 54 -2.40 14.47 1.76
N THR A 55 -3.03 15.42 2.45
CA THR A 55 -3.08 16.83 2.04
C THR A 55 -1.66 17.38 1.87
N GLY A 56 -1.35 17.90 0.69
CA GLY A 56 -0.03 18.44 0.34
C GLY A 56 1.08 17.39 0.15
N VAL A 57 0.78 16.09 0.28
CA VAL A 57 1.76 15.02 0.09
C VAL A 57 1.90 14.71 -1.41
N THR A 58 3.12 14.47 -1.88
CA THR A 58 3.36 14.00 -3.25
C THR A 58 3.45 12.49 -3.31
N ILE A 59 2.52 11.87 -4.05
CA ILE A 59 2.43 10.42 -4.22
C ILE A 59 3.06 10.03 -5.55
N THR A 60 4.07 9.17 -5.46
CA THR A 60 4.69 8.53 -6.63
C THR A 60 4.12 7.12 -6.77
N ALA A 61 3.76 6.72 -7.99
CA ALA A 61 3.26 5.38 -8.24
C ALA A 61 3.72 4.82 -9.58
N ASP A 62 3.75 3.50 -9.64
CA ASP A 62 4.12 2.75 -10.82
C ASP A 62 3.16 2.99 -12.00
N ALA A 63 3.66 2.69 -13.20
CA ALA A 63 2.97 3.04 -14.44
C ALA A 63 1.55 2.45 -14.56
N LEU A 64 1.32 1.30 -13.94
CA LEU A 64 0.01 0.63 -13.89
C LEU A 64 -1.05 1.50 -13.18
N HIS A 65 -0.64 2.36 -12.25
CA HIS A 65 -1.53 3.27 -11.52
C HIS A 65 -1.79 4.60 -12.24
N THR A 66 -1.26 4.80 -13.46
CA THR A 66 -1.57 5.95 -14.31
C THR A 66 -2.99 5.86 -14.87
N GLN A 67 -3.97 5.98 -13.98
CA GLN A 67 -5.39 5.90 -14.27
C GLN A 67 -6.05 7.23 -13.91
N ARG A 68 -7.02 7.68 -14.73
CA ARG A 68 -7.74 8.93 -14.47
C ARG A 68 -8.40 8.92 -13.09
N THR A 69 -9.08 7.84 -12.74
CA THR A 69 -9.74 7.69 -11.44
C THR A 69 -8.79 7.86 -10.27
N HIS A 70 -7.56 7.33 -10.35
CA HIS A 70 -6.57 7.54 -9.29
C HIS A 70 -6.14 9.00 -9.20
N ALA A 71 -5.89 9.65 -10.34
CA ALA A 71 -5.54 11.07 -10.35
C ALA A 71 -6.66 11.94 -9.72
N HIS A 72 -7.92 11.64 -10.02
CA HIS A 72 -9.07 12.32 -9.40
C HIS A 72 -9.11 12.11 -7.88
N ILE A 73 -8.98 10.86 -7.41
CA ILE A 73 -8.94 10.57 -5.96
C ILE A 73 -7.81 11.35 -5.26
N LEU A 74 -6.63 11.37 -5.87
CA LEU A 74 -5.46 12.04 -5.29
C LEU A 74 -5.67 13.56 -5.18
N VAL A 75 -6.19 14.20 -6.22
CA VAL A 75 -6.36 15.66 -6.24
C VAL A 75 -7.63 16.11 -5.52
N GLU A 76 -8.77 15.51 -5.85
CA GLU A 76 -10.09 16.00 -5.44
C GLU A 76 -10.45 15.51 -4.03
N ALA A 77 -10.21 14.23 -3.73
CA ALA A 77 -10.63 13.65 -2.45
C ALA A 77 -9.56 13.77 -1.35
N LYS A 78 -8.28 13.76 -1.72
CA LYS A 78 -7.15 13.73 -0.77
C LYS A 78 -6.31 15.01 -0.76
N ASN A 79 -6.59 15.97 -1.64
CA ASN A 79 -5.83 17.22 -1.78
C ASN A 79 -4.30 17.00 -1.85
N SER A 80 -3.90 15.95 -2.56
CA SER A 80 -2.52 15.50 -2.69
C SER A 80 -1.99 15.76 -4.10
N HIS A 81 -0.65 15.76 -4.23
CA HIS A 81 0.02 15.85 -5.53
C HIS A 81 0.39 14.45 -6.02
N TYR A 82 0.54 14.27 -7.33
CA TYR A 82 0.92 12.98 -7.90
C TYR A 82 2.04 13.09 -8.94
N LEU A 83 2.86 12.05 -9.02
CA LEU A 83 3.83 11.84 -10.08
C LEU A 83 3.70 10.39 -10.55
N LEU A 84 3.14 10.23 -11.75
CA LEU A 84 2.80 8.93 -12.34
C LEU A 84 3.60 8.73 -13.62
N VAL A 85 4.13 7.52 -13.81
CA VAL A 85 4.95 7.19 -14.97
C VAL A 85 4.07 6.71 -16.13
N VAL A 86 3.98 7.48 -17.20
CA VAL A 86 3.24 7.04 -18.40
C VAL A 86 4.10 6.12 -19.26
N LYS A 87 3.59 4.91 -19.55
CA LYS A 87 4.20 3.98 -20.50
C LYS A 87 3.52 4.03 -21.88
N ALA A 88 4.15 3.42 -22.87
CA ALA A 88 3.66 3.39 -24.25
C ALA A 88 2.35 2.59 -24.44
N ASN A 89 1.88 1.88 -23.42
CA ASN A 89 0.57 1.21 -23.41
C ASN A 89 -0.61 2.20 -23.46
N GLN A 90 -0.37 3.50 -23.25
CA GLN A 90 -1.35 4.58 -23.47
C GLN A 90 -0.90 5.48 -24.64
N PRO A 91 -1.08 5.05 -25.90
CA PRO A 91 -0.41 5.66 -27.06
C PRO A 91 -0.80 7.12 -27.30
N ALA A 92 -2.07 7.47 -27.10
CA ALA A 92 -2.55 8.85 -27.26
C ALA A 92 -1.93 9.79 -26.21
N LEU A 93 -1.97 9.40 -24.93
CA LEU A 93 -1.37 10.17 -23.84
C LEU A 93 0.14 10.28 -24.02
N HIS A 94 0.80 9.16 -24.34
CA HIS A 94 2.23 9.12 -24.56
C HIS A 94 2.66 9.99 -25.77
N ARG A 95 1.87 10.03 -26.86
CA ARG A 95 2.14 10.92 -28.00
C ARG A 95 1.99 12.39 -27.60
N ARG A 96 0.93 12.74 -26.87
CA ARG A 96 0.69 14.11 -26.39
C ARG A 96 1.78 14.58 -25.43
N LEU A 97 2.25 13.71 -24.54
CA LEU A 97 3.38 14.02 -23.68
C LEU A 97 4.65 14.23 -24.49
N ARG A 98 4.94 13.39 -25.49
CA ARG A 98 6.12 13.56 -26.34
C ARG A 98 6.12 14.85 -27.16
N SER A 99 4.95 15.38 -27.53
CA SER A 99 4.86 16.65 -28.28
C SER A 99 5.03 17.90 -27.42
N LEU A 100 5.08 17.78 -26.09
CA LEU A 100 5.31 18.95 -25.23
C LEU A 100 6.74 19.50 -25.40
N PRO A 101 6.93 20.81 -25.31
CA PRO A 101 8.24 21.46 -25.44
C PRO A 101 9.08 21.24 -24.17
N TRP A 102 9.48 19.99 -23.91
CA TRP A 102 10.27 19.65 -22.71
C TRP A 102 11.60 20.40 -22.62
N LYS A 103 12.09 20.95 -23.75
CA LYS A 103 13.28 21.82 -23.85
C LYS A 103 13.15 23.11 -23.06
N ASP A 104 11.94 23.63 -22.95
CA ASP A 104 11.67 24.95 -22.38
C ASP A 104 11.30 24.87 -20.89
N VAL A 105 11.15 23.65 -20.35
CA VAL A 105 10.89 23.41 -18.93
C VAL A 105 12.17 23.61 -18.13
N THR A 106 12.21 24.65 -17.29
CA THR A 106 13.37 25.04 -16.47
C THR A 106 13.65 24.09 -15.29
N ALA A 107 12.63 23.37 -14.81
CA ALA A 107 12.77 22.35 -13.77
C ALA A 107 13.34 21.04 -14.34
N ARG A 108 14.63 21.06 -14.71
CA ARG A 108 15.35 19.92 -15.29
C ARG A 108 16.37 19.39 -14.30
N ARG A 109 16.08 18.22 -13.73
CA ARG A 109 17.07 17.41 -13.02
C ARG A 109 17.16 16.03 -13.68
N TYR A 110 18.31 15.76 -14.31
CA TYR A 110 18.62 14.48 -14.94
C TYR A 110 19.70 13.77 -14.11
N ASP A 111 19.29 12.80 -13.28
CA ASP A 111 20.23 11.84 -12.69
C ASP A 111 20.06 10.50 -13.44
N ARG A 112 21.12 10.05 -14.13
CA ARG A 112 21.18 8.71 -14.73
C ARG A 112 22.34 7.95 -14.13
N GLU A 113 22.04 7.08 -13.17
CA GLU A 113 22.99 6.05 -12.72
C GLU A 113 22.64 4.71 -13.37
N ARG A 114 23.66 4.04 -13.91
CA ARG A 114 23.58 2.65 -14.40
C ARG A 114 24.22 1.74 -13.34
N GLY A 115 23.41 1.30 -12.38
CA GLY A 115 23.74 0.21 -11.47
C GLY A 115 23.08 -1.10 -11.93
N HIS A 116 23.82 -2.21 -11.85
CA HIS A 116 23.47 -3.52 -12.40
C HIS A 116 22.05 -4.01 -12.02
N GLY A 117 21.20 -4.17 -13.04
CA GLY A 117 20.04 -5.09 -13.07
C GLY A 117 18.83 -4.81 -12.16
N ARG A 118 18.92 -3.96 -11.13
CA ARG A 118 17.77 -3.57 -10.27
C ARG A 118 17.70 -2.06 -10.14
N ARG A 119 16.61 -1.48 -10.64
CA ARG A 119 16.29 -0.06 -10.45
C ARG A 119 15.67 0.13 -9.06
N GLY A 120 16.48 0.60 -8.12
CA GLY A 120 16.04 1.07 -6.81
C GLY A 120 16.88 2.29 -6.43
N ARG A 121 16.22 3.34 -5.94
CA ARG A 121 16.82 4.64 -5.58
C ARG A 121 17.05 4.66 -4.07
N PRO A 122 18.29 4.68 -3.55
CA PRO A 122 18.52 5.13 -2.20
C PRO A 122 18.58 6.66 -2.19
N ALA A 123 17.81 7.30 -1.31
CA ALA A 123 17.90 8.73 -1.07
C ALA A 123 19.22 9.04 -0.33
N ARG A 124 20.01 9.99 -0.84
CA ARG A 124 21.02 10.69 -0.04
C ARG A 124 20.37 11.94 0.58
N PRO A 125 20.72 12.33 1.82
CA PRO A 125 20.10 13.47 2.48
C PRO A 125 20.48 14.77 1.76
N GLY A 126 19.47 15.57 1.39
CA GLY A 126 19.63 16.99 1.08
C GLY A 126 19.59 17.85 2.34
N PRO A 127 19.88 19.16 2.25
CA PRO A 127 19.86 20.05 3.41
C PRO A 127 18.49 20.07 4.08
N SER A 128 18.48 19.94 5.40
CA SER A 128 17.29 19.83 6.25
C SER A 128 16.39 21.08 6.14
N PRO A 129 15.11 20.95 5.78
CA PRO A 129 14.12 21.96 6.13
C PRO A 129 13.81 21.91 7.63
N SER A 130 13.44 23.05 8.21
CA SER A 130 13.13 23.26 9.63
C SER A 130 12.12 22.25 10.20
N PRO A 131 12.18 21.94 11.51
CA PRO A 131 11.35 20.89 12.10
C PRO A 131 9.87 21.25 12.02
N ILE A 132 9.12 20.51 11.19
CA ILE A 132 7.66 20.47 11.27
C ILE A 132 7.32 19.77 12.59
N SER A 133 6.45 20.40 13.37
CA SER A 133 6.06 19.98 14.71
C SER A 133 5.67 18.51 14.80
N ALA A 134 6.06 17.91 15.92
CA ALA A 134 5.87 16.51 16.27
C ALA A 134 4.43 16.04 16.04
N TRP A 135 4.31 14.95 15.29
CA TRP A 135 3.07 14.22 15.07
C TRP A 135 2.70 13.48 16.37
N THR A 136 1.70 13.98 17.09
CA THR A 136 1.08 13.21 18.17
C THR A 136 0.06 12.24 17.58
N SER A 137 0.36 10.95 17.69
CA SER A 137 -0.60 9.89 17.38
C SER A 137 -1.73 9.92 18.42
N PRO A 138 -3.02 9.86 18.03
CA PRO A 138 -4.05 9.47 18.98
C PRO A 138 -3.85 7.99 19.32
N THR A 139 -3.52 7.71 20.57
CA THR A 139 -3.48 6.37 21.14
C THR A 139 -4.87 5.77 21.04
N SER A 140 -5.11 4.86 20.09
CA SER A 140 -6.30 4.00 20.18
C SER A 140 -6.13 3.01 21.33
N PRO A 141 -7.14 2.81 22.20
CA PRO A 141 -7.07 1.80 23.24
C PRO A 141 -7.04 0.41 22.60
N ARG A 142 -6.11 -0.43 23.10
CA ARG A 142 -6.06 -1.86 22.79
C ARG A 142 -7.42 -2.50 23.12
N PRO A 143 -8.00 -3.34 22.25
CA PRO A 143 -8.97 -4.30 22.71
C PRO A 143 -8.24 -5.30 23.62
N SER A 144 -8.66 -5.39 24.88
CA SER A 144 -8.24 -6.44 25.79
C SER A 144 -8.75 -7.77 25.26
N ALA A 145 -7.82 -8.65 24.88
CA ALA A 145 -8.12 -10.06 24.68
C ALA A 145 -8.43 -10.69 26.06
N SER A 146 -9.71 -10.78 26.38
CA SER A 146 -10.20 -11.74 27.37
C SER A 146 -10.55 -13.02 26.61
N CYS A 147 -9.68 -14.02 26.73
CA CYS A 147 -10.00 -15.38 26.32
C CYS A 147 -11.14 -15.88 27.21
N ALA A 148 -12.33 -16.03 26.62
CA ALA A 148 -13.42 -16.76 27.22
C ALA A 148 -13.02 -18.23 27.36
N THR A 149 -12.69 -18.65 28.58
CA THR A 149 -12.69 -20.06 28.95
C THR A 149 -14.13 -20.48 29.20
N ALA A 150 -14.70 -21.26 28.28
CA ALA A 150 -15.98 -21.92 28.48
C ALA A 150 -15.90 -22.89 29.67
N PRO A 151 -16.81 -22.83 30.67
CA PRO A 151 -16.90 -23.86 31.68
C PRO A 151 -17.49 -25.14 31.08
N THR A 152 -16.68 -26.19 31.01
CA THR A 152 -17.11 -27.55 30.68
C THR A 152 -18.04 -28.04 31.80
N SER A 153 -19.33 -28.15 31.51
CA SER A 153 -20.29 -28.80 32.42
C SER A 153 -19.94 -30.28 32.56
N LYS A 154 -19.59 -30.71 33.79
CA LYS A 154 -19.55 -32.13 34.17
C LYS A 154 -20.92 -32.78 33.94
N PRO A 155 -21.02 -33.94 33.30
CA PRO A 155 -22.24 -34.74 33.38
C PRO A 155 -22.35 -35.41 34.76
N ALA A 156 -23.55 -35.35 35.35
CA ALA A 156 -23.90 -36.03 36.59
C ALA A 156 -23.90 -37.56 36.41
N PRO A 157 -23.56 -38.35 37.43
CA PRO A 157 -23.62 -39.80 37.35
C PRO A 157 -25.07 -40.30 37.37
N SER A 158 -25.41 -41.14 36.40
CA SER A 158 -26.62 -41.96 36.33
C SER A 158 -26.68 -42.92 37.52
N ALA A 159 -27.66 -42.75 38.39
CA ALA A 159 -27.97 -43.69 39.45
C ALA A 159 -28.59 -44.96 38.85
N ALA A 160 -27.86 -46.06 38.99
CA ALA A 160 -28.29 -47.40 38.64
C ALA A 160 -29.58 -47.79 39.38
N ARG A 161 -30.62 -48.11 38.60
CA ARG A 161 -31.85 -48.75 39.05
C ARG A 161 -31.52 -50.21 39.40
N ARG A 162 -31.41 -50.53 40.69
CA ARG A 162 -31.36 -51.93 41.14
C ARG A 162 -32.74 -52.56 40.99
N SER A 163 -32.79 -53.55 40.11
CA SER A 163 -33.77 -54.62 40.11
C SER A 163 -33.47 -55.57 41.27
N THR A 164 -34.46 -55.84 42.12
CA THR A 164 -34.63 -57.12 42.81
C THR A 164 -36.10 -57.29 43.18
N ARG A 165 -36.68 -58.34 42.57
CA ARG A 165 -37.67 -59.31 43.07
C ARG A 165 -39.02 -58.82 43.58
#